data_AF-A0AAW8KHT6-F1
#
_entry.id   AF-A0AAW8KHT6-F1
#
_cell.length_a   1.000
_cell.length_b   1.000
_cell.length_c   1.000
_cell.angle_alpha   90.00
_cell.angle_beta   90.00
_cell.angle_gamma   90.00
#
_symmetry.space_group_name_H-M   'P 1'
#
loop_
_entity.id
_entity.type
_entity.pdbx_description
1 polymer ?
#
loop_
_entity_poly.entity_id
_entity_poly.type
_entity_poly.pdbx_seq_one_letter_code
_entity_poly.pdbx_strand_id
1 'polypeptide(L)' 'PTFGLSIDDDRLRLCVLHLLYVEQVNHYINLTRITNLDEALVLHILDSLLFLSFIPEDSNHLLDMGSGPGYPGLPLHVCS' A
#
# COMPACT_ATOMS: atom_id res chain seq x y z
N PRO A 1 13.53 -1.97 -13.41
CA PRO A 1 14.27 -1.65 -12.16
C PRO A 1 13.95 -2.67 -11.08
N THR A 2 14.95 -3.21 -10.39
CA THR A 2 14.75 -4.08 -9.23
C THR A 2 14.78 -3.20 -7.99
N PHE A 3 13.70 -3.15 -7.21
CA PHE A 3 13.54 -2.20 -6.10
C PHE A 3 14.18 -2.66 -4.78
N GLY A 4 14.89 -3.79 -4.77
CA GLY A 4 15.55 -4.32 -3.57
C GLY A 4 14.59 -4.84 -2.48
N LEU A 5 13.30 -4.95 -2.79
CA LEU A 5 12.27 -5.46 -1.87
C LEU A 5 12.21 -6.99 -1.97
N SER A 6 12.31 -7.66 -0.83
CA SER A 6 12.06 -9.10 -0.69
C SER A 6 10.82 -9.28 0.17
N ILE A 7 9.65 -9.34 -0.48
CA ILE A 7 8.35 -9.49 0.19
C ILE A 7 7.76 -10.83 -0.22
N ASP A 8 7.17 -11.52 0.76
CA ASP A 8 6.48 -12.79 0.57
C ASP A 8 5.21 -12.63 -0.31
N ASP A 9 4.93 -13.63 -1.13
CA ASP A 9 3.81 -13.61 -2.10
C ASP A 9 2.44 -13.52 -1.40
N ASP A 10 2.26 -14.11 -0.21
CA ASP A 10 1.00 -14.04 0.51
C ASP A 10 0.74 -12.63 1.05
N ARG A 11 1.81 -11.94 1.51
CA ARG A 11 1.73 -10.52 1.91
C ARG A 11 1.38 -9.61 0.74
N LEU A 12 2.01 -9.82 -0.42
CA LEU A 12 1.66 -9.08 -1.64
C LEU A 12 0.21 -9.32 -2.06
N ARG A 13 -0.26 -10.56 -1.95
CA ARG A 13 -1.66 -10.91 -2.23
C ARG A 13 -2.63 -10.15 -1.35
N LEU A 14 -2.32 -9.98 -0.06
CA LEU A 14 -3.14 -9.17 0.86
C LEU A 14 -3.20 -7.70 0.42
N CYS A 15 -2.09 -7.11 -0.02
CA CYS A 15 -2.08 -5.75 -0.55
C CYS A 15 -2.97 -5.61 -1.80
N VAL A 16 -2.91 -6.59 -2.71
CA VAL A 16 -3.75 -6.59 -3.92
C VAL A 16 -5.23 -6.75 -3.57
N LEU A 17 -5.58 -7.65 -2.65
CA LEU A 17 -6.96 -7.81 -2.18
C LEU A 17 -7.49 -6.52 -1.54
N HIS A 18 -6.67 -5.83 -0.75
CA HIS A 18 -7.02 -4.53 -0.20
C HIS A 18 -7.26 -3.49 -1.30
N LEU A 19 -6.42 -3.43 -2.33
CA LEU A 19 -6.61 -2.52 -3.46
C LEU A 19 -7.94 -2.76 -4.19
N LEU A 20 -8.27 -4.01 -4.48
CA LEU A 20 -9.54 -4.37 -5.12
C LEU A 20 -10.74 -4.01 -4.23
N TYR A 21 -10.61 -4.15 -2.91
CA TYR A 21 -11.65 -3.70 -1.99
C TYR A 21 -11.79 -2.18 -1.98
N VAL A 22 -10.70 -1.42 -1.98
CA VAL A 22 -10.72 0.04 -2.10
C VAL A 22 -11.39 0.45 -3.41
N GLU A 23 -11.05 -0.17 -4.54
CA GLU A 23 -11.69 0.08 -5.84
C GLU A 23 -13.21 -0.16 -5.78
N GLN A 24 -13.63 -1.30 -5.22
CA GLN A 24 -15.04 -1.63 -5.03
C GLN A 24 -15.77 -0.56 -4.22
N VAL A 25 -15.19 -0.11 -3.10
CA VAL A 25 -15.80 0.91 -2.24
C VAL A 25 -15.75 2.29 -2.91
N ASN A 26 -14.76 2.55 -3.77
CA ASN A 26 -14.60 3.83 -4.47
C ASN A 26 -15.79 4.14 -5.41
N HIS A 27 -16.54 3.12 -5.85
CA HIS A 27 -17.79 3.30 -6.60
C HIS A 27 -18.91 3.96 -5.79
N TYR A 28 -18.88 3.85 -4.45
CA TYR A 28 -19.91 4.38 -3.55
C TYR A 28 -19.43 5.61 -2.79
N ILE A 29 -18.14 5.68 -2.46
CA ILE A 29 -17.54 6.76 -1.67
C ILE A 29 -16.20 7.13 -2.31
N ASN A 30 -15.96 8.41 -2.59
CA ASN A 30 -14.71 8.87 -3.21
C ASN A 30 -13.52 8.76 -2.24
N LEU A 31 -12.88 7.59 -2.22
CA LEU A 31 -11.68 7.26 -1.44
C LEU A 31 -10.40 7.70 -2.15
N THR A 32 -10.38 7.59 -3.48
CA THR A 32 -9.23 7.98 -4.30
C THR A 32 -9.65 8.45 -5.68
N ARG A 33 -8.89 9.41 -6.22
CA ARG A 33 -9.07 9.90 -7.59
C ARG A 33 -8.44 8.98 -8.64
N ILE A 34 -7.61 8.03 -8.21
CA ILE A 34 -6.96 7.05 -9.10
C ILE A 34 -7.94 5.91 -9.32
N THR A 35 -8.40 5.74 -10.55
CA THR A 35 -9.44 4.75 -10.92
C THR A 35 -8.93 3.70 -11.89
N ASN A 36 -7.78 3.92 -12.53
CA ASN A 36 -7.11 2.90 -13.31
C ASN A 36 -6.37 1.94 -12.37
N LEU A 37 -6.62 0.63 -12.52
CA LEU A 37 -6.06 -0.38 -11.63
C LEU A 37 -4.54 -0.50 -11.74
N ASP A 38 -3.97 -0.39 -12.95
CA ASP A 38 -2.52 -0.47 -13.15
C ASP A 38 -1.82 0.74 -12.52
N GLU A 39 -2.39 1.94 -12.66
CA GLU A 39 -1.90 3.13 -11.96
C GLU A 39 -2.01 2.97 -10.45
N ALA A 40 -3.10 2.40 -9.95
CA ALA A 40 -3.32 2.17 -8.54
C ALA A 40 -2.34 1.14 -7.94
N LEU A 41 -1.99 0.09 -8.68
CA LEU A 41 -0.94 -0.86 -8.27
C LEU A 41 0.40 -0.14 -8.06
N VAL A 42 0.75 0.78 -8.96
CA VAL A 42 2.00 1.54 -8.87
C VAL A 42 1.94 2.58 -7.74
N LEU A 43 0.91 3.43 -7.74
CA LEU A 43 0.83 4.61 -6.87
C LEU A 43 0.34 4.31 -5.46
N HIS A 44 -0.42 3.22 -5.25
CA HIS A 44 -0.90 2.86 -3.91
C HIS A 44 -0.11 1.72 -3.30
N ILE A 45 0.25 0.68 -4.06
CA ILE A 45 0.98 -0.47 -3.51
C ILE A 45 2.49 -0.25 -3.62
N LEU A 46 3.03 -0.18 -4.84
CA LEU A 46 4.48 -0.12 -5.02
C LEU A 46 5.08 1.13 -4.34
N ASP A 47 4.49 2.30 -4.54
CA ASP A 47 4.94 3.55 -3.91
C ASP A 47 4.99 3.44 -2.37
N SER A 48 3.95 2.87 -1.76
CA SER A 48 3.92 2.62 -0.31
C SER A 48 5.02 1.68 0.15
N LEU A 49 5.29 0.60 -0.59
CA LEU A 49 6.30 -0.40 -0.20
C LEU A 49 7.72 0.12 -0.34
N LEU A 50 7.97 1.11 -1.21
CA LEU A 50 9.30 1.73 -1.30
C LEU A 50 9.73 2.40 0.02
N PHE A 51 8.77 2.80 0.87
CA PHE A 51 9.08 3.38 2.18
C PHE A 51 9.70 2.37 3.16
N LEU A 52 9.53 1.05 2.97
CA LEU A 52 10.12 0.03 3.84
C LEU A 52 11.64 0.18 3.96
N SER A 53 12.31 0.48 2.85
CA SER A 53 13.76 0.66 2.81
C SER A 53 14.27 1.90 3.55
N PHE A 54 13.37 2.81 3.94
CA PHE A 54 13.70 4.05 4.64
C PHE A 54 13.31 4.04 6.12
N ILE A 55 12.56 3.03 6.57
CA ILE A 55 12.18 2.88 7.97
C ILE A 55 13.37 2.29 8.75
N PRO A 56 13.88 2.96 9.80
CA PRO A 56 14.94 2.41 10.63
C PRO A 56 14.51 1.09 11.27
N GLU A 57 15.40 0.09 11.29
CA GLU A 57 15.11 -1.27 11.82
C GLU A 57 14.59 -1.25 13.28
N ASP A 58 15.02 -0.26 14.08
CA ASP A 58 14.61 -0.12 15.49
C ASP A 58 13.23 0.58 15.67
N SER A 59 12.52 0.88 14.57
CA SER A 59 11.24 1.58 14.62
C SER A 59 10.09 0.62 14.96
N ASN A 60 9.64 0.65 16.21
CA ASN A 60 8.53 -0.19 16.67
C ASN A 60 7.14 0.41 16.43
N HIS A 61 7.07 1.71 16.14
CA HIS A 61 5.81 2.44 15.97
C HIS A 61 5.90 3.37 14.77
N LEU A 62 4.90 3.29 13.89
CA LEU A 62 4.70 4.17 12.76
C LEU A 62 3.32 4.80 12.86
N LEU A 63 3.23 6.09 12.52
CA LEU A 63 1.98 6.83 12.44
C LEU A 63 1.73 7.22 11.00
N ASP A 64 0.60 6.77 10.44
CA ASP A 64 0.10 7.21 9.15
C ASP A 64 -1.02 8.24 9.37
N MET A 65 -0.73 9.51 9.09
CA MET A 65 -1.68 10.61 9.28
C MET A 65 -2.41 10.93 7.97
N GLY A 66 -3.73 10.71 7.96
CA GLY A 66 -4.57 11.07 6.82
C GLY A 66 -4.59 10.02 5.71
N SER A 67 -4.41 8.74 6.06
CA SER A 67 -4.27 7.64 5.10
C SER A 67 -5.46 7.41 4.18
N GLY A 68 -6.65 7.94 4.50
CA GLY A 68 -7.88 7.81 3.72
C GLY A 68 -8.18 6.35 3.37
N PRO A 69 -7.94 5.89 2.13
CA PRO A 69 -8.02 4.49 1.72
C PRO A 69 -7.02 3.53 2.41
N GLY A 70 -6.13 4.02 3.27
CA GLY A 70 -5.17 3.19 4.02
C GLY A 70 -3.76 3.15 3.44
N TYR A 71 -3.41 4.07 2.53
CA TYR A 71 -2.06 4.16 1.95
C TYR A 71 -1.27 5.32 2.58
N PRO A 72 0.01 5.13 2.96
CA PRO A 72 0.82 3.91 2.82
C PRO A 72 0.71 2.90 3.98
N GLY A 73 -0.06 3.18 5.03
CA GLY A 73 -0.04 2.45 6.29
C GLY A 73 -0.39 0.96 6.18
N LEU A 74 -1.38 0.56 5.38
CA LEU A 74 -1.76 -0.85 5.22
C LEU A 74 -0.69 -1.67 4.49
N PRO A 75 -0.19 -1.27 3.31
CA PRO A 75 0.93 -1.98 2.68
C PRO A 75 2.15 -2.10 3.59
N LEU A 76 2.49 -1.02 4.30
CA LEU A 76 3.59 -1.03 5.25
C LEU A 76 3.35 -2.02 6.39
N HIS A 77 2.18 -2.01 7.02
CA HIS A 77 1.85 -2.92 8.11
C HIS A 77 1.93 -4.40 7.70
N VAL A 78 1.44 -4.72 6.50
CA VAL A 78 1.41 -6.10 5.99
C VAL A 78 2.81 -6.57 5.59
N CYS A 79 3.66 -5.67 5.09
CA CYS A 79 4.95 -6.03 4.47
C CYS A 79 6.19 -5.74 5.33
N SER A 80 6.09 -4.94 6.38
CA SER A 80 7.18 -4.73 7.36
C SER A 80 7.52 -5.97 8.19
#